data_AF-A0A193C197-F1
#
_entry.id   AF-A0A193C197-F1
#
_cell.length_a   1.000
_cell.length_b   1.000
_cell.length_c   1.000
_cell.angle_alpha   90.00
_cell.angle_beta   90.00
_cell.angle_gamma   90.00
#
_symmetry.space_group_name_H-M   'P 1'
#
loop_
_entity.id
_entity.type
_entity.pdbx_description
1 polymer ?
#
loop_
_entity_poly.entity_id
_entity_poly.type
_entity_poly.pdbx_seq_one_letter_code
_entity_poly.pdbx_strand_id
1 'polypeptide(L)'
;MKKLLTAAALAVAAVALSAPPAFAVETGDFYATGIGPYPSDAISSAEKVARTFARNTGWLDSQCYRRSADVRSHTSYYSATVWLYCQR
;
A
#
# COMPACT_ATOMS: atom_id res chain seq x y z
N MET A 1 -4.85 69.39 -18.44
CA MET A 1 -4.40 68.20 -19.18
C MET A 1 -4.47 67.01 -18.25
N LYS A 2 -5.21 65.96 -18.66
CA LYS A 2 -5.42 64.70 -17.92
C LYS A 2 -4.08 63.99 -17.68
N LYS A 3 -3.96 63.30 -16.54
CA LYS A 3 -3.30 61.98 -16.41
C LYS A 3 -3.70 61.34 -15.07
N LEU A 4 -4.82 60.64 -15.12
CA LEU A 4 -5.19 59.55 -14.21
C LEU A 4 -4.31 58.35 -14.57
N LEU A 5 -3.54 57.79 -13.63
CA LEU A 5 -3.04 56.40 -13.70
C LEU A 5 -2.88 55.87 -12.27
N THR A 6 -3.94 55.31 -11.68
CA THR A 6 -4.29 53.87 -11.65
C THR A 6 -3.52 53.11 -10.57
N ALA A 7 -4.20 52.92 -9.43
CA ALA A 7 -3.87 51.94 -8.41
C ALA A 7 -3.98 50.52 -8.99
N ALA A 8 -2.93 49.73 -8.87
CA ALA A 8 -2.99 48.29 -9.07
C ALA A 8 -2.74 47.63 -7.71
N ALA A 9 -3.82 47.45 -6.95
CA ALA A 9 -3.83 46.54 -5.82
C ALA A 9 -3.63 45.13 -6.38
N LEU A 10 -2.46 44.54 -6.12
CA LEU A 10 -2.18 43.13 -6.34
C LEU A 10 -3.05 42.32 -5.37
N ALA A 11 -4.30 42.05 -5.77
CA ALA A 11 -5.10 41.00 -5.18
C ALA A 11 -4.43 39.67 -5.57
N VAL A 12 -3.60 39.15 -4.67
CA VAL A 12 -3.15 37.76 -4.72
C VAL A 12 -4.40 36.93 -4.50
N ALA A 13 -5.02 36.48 -5.59
CA ALA A 13 -6.04 35.45 -5.54
C ALA A 13 -5.39 34.21 -4.93
N ALA A 14 -5.64 33.99 -3.64
CA ALA A 14 -5.41 32.73 -2.99
C ALA A 14 -6.29 31.71 -3.71
N VAL A 15 -5.73 31.05 -4.71
CA VAL A 15 -6.28 29.82 -5.23
C VAL A 15 -6.13 28.83 -4.08
N ALA A 16 -7.15 28.78 -3.22
CA ALA A 16 -7.41 27.61 -2.43
C ALA A 16 -7.70 26.50 -3.44
N LEU A 17 -6.63 25.86 -3.92
CA LEU A 17 -6.69 24.49 -4.40
C LEU A 17 -7.28 23.74 -3.21
N SER A 18 -8.59 23.54 -3.22
CA SER A 18 -9.24 22.55 -2.40
C SER A 18 -8.67 21.23 -2.89
N ALA A 19 -7.50 20.86 -2.35
CA ALA A 19 -7.00 19.51 -2.46
C ALA A 19 -8.18 18.62 -2.07
N PRO A 20 -8.55 17.64 -2.91
CA PRO A 20 -9.56 16.66 -2.50
C PRO A 20 -9.11 16.17 -1.12
N PRO A 21 -10.04 16.01 -0.15
CA PRO A 21 -9.67 15.58 1.19
C PRO A 21 -8.80 14.34 1.01
N ALA A 22 -7.53 14.46 1.41
CA ALA A 22 -6.66 13.32 1.50
C ALA A 22 -7.27 12.49 2.63
N PHE A 23 -8.23 11.63 2.28
CA PHE A 23 -8.58 10.50 3.10
C PHE A 23 -7.24 9.82 3.32
N ALA A 24 -6.72 9.94 4.54
CA ALA A 24 -5.51 9.25 4.93
C ALA A 24 -5.86 7.76 4.88
N VAL A 25 -5.70 7.16 3.69
CA VAL A 25 -5.84 5.73 3.50
C VAL A 25 -4.77 5.14 4.38
N GLU A 26 -5.20 4.46 5.43
CA GLU A 26 -4.25 3.75 6.26
C GLU A 26 -3.75 2.58 5.43
N THR A 27 -2.44 2.39 5.39
CA THR A 27 -1.81 1.30 4.65
C THR A 27 -0.97 0.45 5.58
N GLY A 28 -0.95 -0.86 5.34
CA GLY A 28 -0.08 -1.79 6.04
C GLY A 28 0.62 -2.72 5.05
N ASP A 29 1.93 -2.88 5.19
CA ASP A 29 2.70 -3.87 4.44
C ASP A 29 3.11 -5.01 5.37
N PHE A 30 2.78 -6.23 4.99
CA PHE A 30 3.14 -7.43 5.73
C PHE A 30 3.88 -8.39 4.83
N TYR A 31 4.86 -9.10 5.36
CA TYR A 31 5.54 -10.15 4.63
C TYR A 31 5.77 -11.36 5.51
N ALA A 32 5.83 -12.52 4.89
CA ALA A 32 6.22 -13.74 5.56
C ALA A 32 6.82 -14.74 4.58
N THR A 33 7.54 -15.71 5.13
CA THR A 33 8.12 -16.82 4.38
C THR A 33 7.43 -18.12 4.72
N GLY A 34 7.27 -18.99 3.73
CA GLY A 34 6.69 -20.32 3.88
C GLY A 34 7.44 -21.35 3.05
N ILE A 35 7.19 -22.62 3.35
CA ILE A 35 7.74 -23.76 2.62
C ILE A 35 6.62 -24.71 2.18
N GLY A 36 6.87 -25.47 1.12
CA GLY A 36 5.93 -26.48 0.64
C GLY A 36 6.55 -27.43 -0.40
N PRO A 37 5.91 -28.58 -0.66
CA PRO A 37 6.41 -29.54 -1.65
C PRO A 37 6.25 -29.03 -3.08
N TYR A 38 5.29 -28.15 -3.35
CA TYR A 38 5.12 -27.45 -4.62
C TYR A 38 5.23 -25.92 -4.45
N PRO A 39 5.53 -25.16 -5.52
CA PRO A 39 5.56 -23.70 -5.49
C PRO A 39 4.29 -23.07 -4.91
N SER A 40 3.12 -23.59 -5.28
CA SER A 40 1.82 -23.12 -4.81
C SER A 40 1.62 -23.33 -3.30
N ASP A 41 2.15 -24.41 -2.75
CA ASP A 41 2.05 -24.71 -1.33
C ASP A 41 2.95 -23.78 -0.52
N ALA A 42 4.16 -23.52 -1.02
CA ALA A 42 5.07 -22.57 -0.40
C ALA A 42 4.47 -21.16 -0.33
N ILE A 43 3.85 -20.71 -1.44
CA ILE A 43 3.12 -19.42 -1.48
C ILE A 43 1.94 -19.43 -0.49
N SER A 44 1.12 -20.48 -0.51
CA SER A 44 -0.08 -20.56 0.35
C SER A 44 0.29 -20.59 1.84
N SER A 45 1.38 -21.29 2.17
CA SER A 45 1.96 -21.34 3.51
C SER A 45 2.45 -19.96 3.96
N ALA A 46 3.23 -19.27 3.11
CA ALA A 46 3.72 -17.91 3.37
C ALA A 46 2.56 -16.92 3.53
N GLU A 47 1.55 -17.00 2.67
CA GLU A 47 0.38 -16.12 2.70
C GLU A 47 -0.43 -16.28 3.98
N LYS A 48 -0.63 -17.51 4.47
CA LYS A 48 -1.30 -17.75 5.77
C LYS A 48 -0.59 -17.06 6.93
N VAL A 49 0.74 -17.08 6.93
CA VAL A 49 1.54 -16.44 7.98
C VAL A 49 1.44 -14.92 7.87
N ALA A 50 1.63 -14.36 6.66
CA ALA A 50 1.51 -12.91 6.44
C ALA A 50 0.12 -12.38 6.80
N ARG A 51 -0.95 -13.09 6.44
CA ARG A 51 -2.34 -12.74 6.82
C ARG A 51 -2.56 -12.80 8.33
N THR A 52 -1.89 -13.72 9.01
CA THR A 52 -1.94 -13.79 10.47
C THR A 52 -1.26 -12.58 11.12
N PHE A 53 -0.13 -12.11 10.60
CA PHE A 53 0.48 -10.87 11.07
C PHE A 53 -0.40 -9.64 10.82
N ALA A 54 -1.04 -9.56 9.65
CA ALA A 54 -2.00 -8.50 9.35
C ALA A 54 -3.20 -8.52 10.32
N ARG A 55 -3.79 -9.69 10.56
CA ARG A 55 -4.91 -9.83 11.50
C ARG A 55 -4.53 -9.48 12.93
N ASN A 56 -3.33 -9.87 13.37
CA ASN A 56 -2.83 -9.55 14.72
C ASN A 56 -2.59 -8.04 14.93
N THR A 57 -2.49 -7.27 13.84
CA THR A 57 -2.37 -5.80 13.87
C THR A 57 -3.70 -5.11 13.55
N GLY A 58 -4.81 -5.86 13.50
CA GLY A 58 -6.17 -5.31 13.35
C GLY A 58 -6.65 -5.12 11.91
N TRP A 59 -5.96 -5.69 10.92
CA TRP A 59 -6.42 -5.68 9.53
C TRP A 59 -7.39 -6.82 9.24
N LEU A 60 -8.42 -6.54 8.45
CA LEU A 60 -9.33 -7.57 7.94
C LEU A 60 -8.77 -8.20 6.67
N ASP A 61 -9.08 -9.48 6.43
CA ASP A 61 -8.63 -10.17 5.19
C ASP A 61 -9.17 -9.51 3.91
N SER A 62 -10.34 -8.88 3.97
CA SER A 62 -10.92 -8.11 2.85
C SER A 62 -10.18 -6.82 2.56
N GLN A 63 -9.38 -6.32 3.51
CA GLN A 63 -8.57 -5.11 3.36
C GLN A 63 -7.18 -5.42 2.81
N CYS A 64 -6.80 -6.71 2.72
CA CYS A 64 -5.46 -7.16 2.39
C CYS A 64 -5.43 -8.02 1.11
N TYR A 65 -4.57 -7.64 0.16
CA TYR A 65 -4.30 -8.45 -1.04
C TYR A 65 -2.82 -8.79 -1.17
N ARG A 66 -2.54 -9.90 -1.85
CA ARG A 66 -1.17 -10.31 -2.17
C ARG A 66 -0.64 -9.43 -3.29
N ARG A 67 0.39 -8.63 -3.00
CA ARG A 67 1.05 -7.76 -3.97
C ARG A 67 2.07 -8.52 -4.80
N SER A 68 2.88 -9.37 -4.15
CA SER A 68 3.93 -10.13 -4.83
C SER A 68 4.29 -11.41 -4.08
N ALA A 69 4.95 -12.33 -4.77
CA ALA A 69 5.56 -13.52 -4.19
C ALA A 69 6.90 -13.81 -4.89
N ASP A 70 7.93 -14.15 -4.12
CA ASP A 70 9.24 -14.65 -4.59
C ASP A 70 9.31 -16.13 -4.24
N VAL A 71 9.58 -16.99 -5.21
CA VAL A 71 9.67 -18.44 -5.01
C VAL A 71 11.07 -18.92 -5.34
N ARG A 72 11.61 -19.77 -4.47
CA ARG A 72 12.90 -20.44 -4.67
C ARG A 72 12.72 -21.94 -4.57
N SER A 73 13.31 -22.64 -5.54
CA SER A 73 13.40 -24.09 -5.56
C SER A 73 14.61 -24.53 -4.74
N HIS A 74 14.43 -25.59 -3.96
CA HIS A 74 15.47 -26.33 -3.26
C HIS A 74 15.42 -27.80 -3.69
N THR A 75 16.44 -28.57 -3.33
CA THR A 75 16.56 -30.00 -3.73
C THR A 75 15.34 -30.85 -3.39
N SER A 76 14.59 -30.52 -2.33
CA SER A 76 13.45 -31.34 -1.85
C SER A 76 12.17 -30.55 -1.53
N TYR A 77 12.19 -29.22 -1.68
CA TYR A 77 11.05 -28.37 -1.35
C TYR A 77 11.15 -27.01 -2.05
N TYR A 78 10.10 -26.21 -1.95
CA TYR A 78 10.09 -24.82 -2.38
C TYR A 78 9.94 -23.93 -1.15
N SER A 79 10.63 -22.79 -1.16
CA SER A 79 10.38 -21.70 -0.22
C SER A 79 9.76 -20.53 -0.97
N ALA A 80 8.84 -19.80 -0.34
CA ALA A 80 8.28 -18.58 -0.90
C ALA A 80 8.29 -17.46 0.13
N THR A 81 8.56 -16.24 -0.31
CA THR A 81 8.29 -15.01 0.44
C THR A 81 7.08 -14.33 -0.19
N VAL A 82 6.08 -13.98 0.60
CA VAL A 82 4.87 -13.28 0.14
C VAL A 82 4.81 -11.90 0.77
N TRP A 83 4.49 -10.89 -0.02
CA TRP A 83 4.18 -9.55 0.44
C TRP A 83 2.69 -9.25 0.28
N LEU A 84 2.05 -8.90 1.38
CA LEU A 84 0.69 -8.41 1.44
C LEU A 84 0.71 -6.89 1.55
N TYR A 85 -0.26 -6.28 0.88
CA TYR A 85 -0.60 -4.89 1.09
C TYR A 85 -2.03 -4.80 1.57
N CYS A 86 -2.22 -4.06 2.64
CA CYS A 86 -3.52 -3.79 3.25
C CYS A 86 -3.86 -2.29 3.16
N GLN A 87 -5.13 -1.97 2.92
CA GLN A 87 -5.62 -0.59 2.86
C GLN A 87 -7.04 -0.47 3.47
N ARG A 88 -7.30 0.60 4.22
CA ARG A 88 -8.62 0.92 4.80
C ARG A 88 -8.89 2.41 4.86
#